data_AF-A0A7S2EY89-F1
#
_entry.id   AF-A0A7S2EY89-F1
#
_cell.length_a   1.000
_cell.length_b   1.000
_cell.length_c   1.000
_cell.angle_alpha   90.00
_cell.angle_beta   90.00
_cell.angle_gamma   90.00
#
_symmetry.space_group_name_H-M   'P 1'
#
loop_
_entity.id
_entity.type
_entity.pdbx_description
1 polymer ?
#
loop_
_entity_poly.entity_id
_entity_poly.type
_entity_poly.pdbx_seq_one_letter_code
_entity_poly.pdbx_strand_id
1 'polypeptide(L)'
;NMRVKRKRENSLVNITNGEETPKKRKKGSKKKKKTKKKDKKVVEEASEPTVQNGYGEGAPPISSFSVCQETIDALAKEGITTLFPIQVQTFNHVFEGKDVIARARTGSGKTLAFSLPVVEKMKASLRSGEATLARGRLPKVICLAPTRELAKQIAVVIDSIIKPLGTVCIYGGTPYGPQRAYL
;
A
#
# COMPACT_ATOMS: atom_id res chain seq x y z
N ASN A 1 26.24 2.82 39.29
CA ASN A 1 25.97 1.47 38.75
C ASN A 1 24.51 1.10 38.91
N MET A 2 23.68 1.30 37.88
CA MET A 2 22.34 0.67 37.85
C MET A 2 21.88 0.50 36.40
N ARG A 3 21.85 -0.75 35.94
CA ARG A 3 21.51 -1.16 34.56
C ARG A 3 20.13 -1.80 34.59
N VAL A 4 19.10 -1.09 34.13
CA VAL A 4 17.75 -1.63 33.99
C VAL A 4 17.64 -2.37 32.66
N LYS A 5 17.64 -3.70 32.70
CA LYS A 5 17.33 -4.57 31.56
C LYS A 5 15.81 -4.51 31.29
N ARG A 6 15.38 -3.86 30.21
CA ARG A 6 14.01 -4.01 29.70
C ARG A 6 13.91 -5.32 28.89
N LYS A 7 13.08 -6.22 29.38
CA LYS A 7 12.68 -7.48 28.74
C LYS A 7 11.71 -7.10 27.60
N ARG A 8 12.05 -7.44 26.35
CA ARG A 8 11.14 -7.32 25.20
C ARG A 8 10.32 -8.61 25.13
N GLU A 9 9.03 -8.53 25.42
CA GLU A 9 8.07 -9.59 25.09
C GLU A 9 7.64 -9.42 23.64
N ASN A 10 8.02 -10.40 22.82
CA ASN A 10 7.73 -10.45 21.39
C ASN A 10 6.49 -11.33 21.21
N SER A 11 5.29 -10.76 21.18
CA SER A 11 4.07 -11.50 20.87
C SER A 11 3.85 -11.52 19.36
N LEU A 12 4.40 -12.52 18.68
CA LEU A 12 4.08 -12.82 17.28
C LEU A 12 2.70 -13.46 17.23
N VAL A 13 1.70 -12.73 16.74
CA VAL A 13 0.36 -13.30 16.47
C VAL A 13 0.34 -13.78 15.02
N ASN A 14 0.50 -15.09 14.82
CA ASN A 14 0.30 -15.75 13.53
C ASN A 14 -1.19 -16.02 13.32
N ILE A 15 -1.80 -15.44 12.29
CA ILE A 15 -3.18 -15.75 11.90
C ILE A 15 -3.13 -16.57 10.61
N THR A 16 -3.28 -17.89 10.74
CA THR A 16 -3.47 -18.84 9.64
C THR A 16 -4.86 -19.47 9.76
N ASN A 17 -5.67 -19.39 8.70
CA ASN A 17 -6.82 -20.28 8.54
C ASN A 17 -6.39 -21.46 7.68
N GLY A 18 -6.52 -22.66 8.22
CA GLY A 18 -6.44 -23.94 7.49
C GLY A 18 -7.84 -24.54 7.29
N GLU A 19 -8.00 -25.30 6.20
CA GLU A 19 -8.66 -26.61 6.16
C GLU A 19 -8.49 -27.26 4.76
N GLU A 20 -8.51 -28.59 4.75
CA GLU A 20 -7.93 -29.52 3.76
C GLU A 20 -8.97 -30.18 2.81
N THR A 21 -8.56 -30.38 1.54
CA THR A 21 -8.76 -31.57 0.64
C THR A 21 -10.16 -31.94 0.07
N PRO A 22 -10.31 -32.97 -0.83
CA PRO A 22 -9.74 -33.12 -2.19
C PRO A 22 -10.81 -33.56 -3.25
N LYS A 23 -10.59 -33.43 -4.58
CA LYS A 23 -11.32 -34.25 -5.59
C LYS A 23 -10.71 -34.31 -7.02
N LYS A 24 -10.17 -35.52 -7.32
CA LYS A 24 -10.17 -36.37 -8.53
C LYS A 24 -10.06 -35.81 -9.98
N ARG A 25 -9.01 -36.32 -10.65
CA ARG A 25 -8.78 -36.63 -12.08
C ARG A 25 -10.03 -36.93 -12.95
N LYS A 26 -10.01 -36.48 -14.22
CA LYS A 26 -10.29 -37.29 -15.43
C LYS A 26 -9.48 -36.81 -16.66
N LYS A 27 -8.98 -37.77 -17.44
CA LYS A 27 -8.26 -37.65 -18.73
C LYS A 27 -9.24 -37.77 -19.91
N GLY A 28 -8.87 -37.19 -21.06
CA GLY A 28 -9.39 -37.52 -22.41
C GLY A 28 -9.32 -36.29 -23.35
N SER A 29 -8.32 -36.13 -24.23
CA SER A 29 -8.11 -36.74 -25.57
C SER A 29 -8.58 -35.86 -26.76
N LYS A 30 -7.59 -35.23 -27.42
CA LYS A 30 -7.40 -34.90 -28.87
C LYS A 30 -8.61 -34.60 -29.80
N LYS A 31 -8.55 -33.46 -30.52
CA LYS A 31 -8.44 -33.41 -32.01
C LYS A 31 -8.16 -32.01 -32.60
N LYS A 32 -7.29 -31.97 -33.62
CA LYS A 32 -6.90 -30.84 -34.51
C LYS A 32 -8.02 -30.44 -35.50
N LYS A 33 -8.10 -29.15 -35.89
CA LYS A 33 -8.09 -28.72 -37.33
C LYS A 33 -7.88 -27.20 -37.50
N LYS A 34 -7.12 -26.87 -38.57
CA LYS A 34 -6.76 -25.54 -39.15
C LYS A 34 -8.04 -24.70 -39.45
N THR A 35 -8.05 -23.37 -39.57
CA THR A 35 -7.36 -22.53 -40.59
C THR A 35 -7.74 -21.04 -40.39
N LYS A 36 -6.94 -20.15 -40.98
CA LYS A 36 -7.21 -18.76 -41.47
C LYS A 36 -6.79 -17.56 -40.61
N LYS A 37 -5.67 -17.01 -41.07
CA LYS A 37 -5.11 -15.66 -40.92
C LYS A 37 -6.15 -14.58 -41.25
N LYS A 38 -6.33 -13.61 -40.34
CA LYS A 38 -6.80 -12.25 -40.65
C LYS A 38 -6.13 -11.29 -39.67
N ASP A 39 -5.32 -10.40 -40.23
CA ASP A 39 -4.71 -9.26 -39.56
C ASP A 39 -5.79 -8.43 -38.85
N LYS A 40 -5.65 -8.29 -37.52
CA LYS A 40 -6.40 -7.32 -36.73
C LYS A 40 -5.43 -6.64 -35.76
N LYS A 41 -5.09 -5.42 -36.15
CA LYS A 41 -4.52 -4.31 -35.39
C LYS A 41 -4.92 -4.38 -33.90
N VAL A 42 -3.99 -4.78 -33.04
CA VAL A 42 -4.13 -4.66 -31.58
C VAL A 42 -3.79 -3.22 -31.25
N VAL A 43 -4.83 -2.41 -31.10
CA VAL A 43 -4.73 -1.12 -30.41
C VAL A 43 -4.68 -1.49 -28.93
N GLU A 44 -3.50 -1.36 -28.34
CA GLU A 44 -3.26 -1.54 -26.91
C GLU A 44 -3.83 -0.30 -26.21
N GLU A 45 -5.13 -0.33 -25.98
CA GLU A 45 -5.85 0.67 -25.22
C GLU A 45 -5.54 0.44 -23.74
N ALA A 46 -4.68 1.29 -23.18
CA ALA A 46 -4.35 1.29 -21.77
C ALA A 46 -5.63 1.53 -20.95
N SER A 47 -6.19 0.45 -20.40
CA SER A 47 -7.35 0.52 -19.52
C SER A 47 -6.97 1.26 -18.23
N GLU A 48 -7.66 2.36 -17.98
CA GLU A 48 -7.61 3.13 -16.74
C GLU A 48 -7.74 2.21 -15.51
N PRO A 49 -6.99 2.46 -14.41
CA PRO A 49 -7.09 1.64 -13.21
C PRO A 49 -8.47 1.86 -12.57
N THR A 50 -9.37 0.89 -12.77
CA THR A 50 -10.68 0.89 -12.11
C THR A 50 -10.49 0.65 -10.61
N VAL A 51 -10.67 1.69 -9.81
CA VAL A 51 -10.65 1.60 -8.34
C VAL A 51 -11.90 0.85 -7.90
N GLN A 52 -11.74 -0.41 -7.49
CA GLN A 52 -12.82 -1.20 -6.91
C GLN A 52 -13.01 -0.77 -5.46
N ASN A 53 -14.20 -0.28 -5.11
CA ASN A 53 -14.58 0.00 -3.72
C ASN A 53 -14.38 -1.27 -2.87
N GLY A 54 -13.60 -1.14 -1.80
CA GLY A 54 -13.40 -2.20 -0.82
C GLY A 54 -14.65 -2.39 0.02
N TYR A 55 -15.34 -3.51 -0.25
CA TYR A 55 -16.62 -3.99 0.32
C TYR A 55 -17.92 -3.37 -0.23
N GLY A 56 -18.87 -4.26 -0.54
CA GLY A 56 -20.30 -3.95 -0.50
C GLY A 56 -20.77 -3.84 0.96
N GLU A 57 -21.82 -3.03 1.18
CA GLU A 57 -22.54 -2.78 2.44
C GLU A 57 -21.87 -3.24 3.75
N GLY A 58 -21.34 -2.30 4.53
CA GLY A 58 -20.96 -2.52 5.94
C GLY A 58 -19.49 -2.25 6.30
N ALA A 59 -18.64 -1.84 5.36
CA ALA A 59 -17.29 -1.37 5.71
C ALA A 59 -17.34 -0.02 6.41
N PRO A 60 -16.53 0.18 7.47
CA PRO A 60 -16.49 1.46 8.17
C PRO A 60 -15.99 2.56 7.22
N PRO A 61 -16.61 3.75 7.23
CA PRO A 61 -16.16 4.86 6.43
C PRO A 61 -14.79 5.35 6.89
N ILE A 62 -13.99 5.92 5.99
CA ILE A 62 -12.64 6.43 6.33
C ILE A 62 -12.71 7.46 7.46
N SER A 63 -13.78 8.25 7.52
CA SER A 63 -14.04 9.25 8.57
C SER A 63 -14.19 8.67 9.99
N SER A 64 -14.37 7.36 10.14
CA SER A 64 -14.39 6.69 11.45
C SER A 64 -13.00 6.43 12.04
N PHE A 65 -11.94 6.64 11.24
CA PHE A 65 -10.55 6.47 11.66
C PHE A 65 -9.88 7.82 11.95
N SER A 66 -8.73 7.80 12.64
CA SER A 66 -7.92 8.99 12.91
C SER A 66 -7.20 9.48 11.64
N VAL A 67 -7.97 10.04 10.70
CA VAL A 67 -7.53 10.55 9.40
C VAL A 67 -7.93 12.02 9.28
N CYS A 68 -7.04 12.88 8.78
CA CYS A 68 -7.34 14.29 8.57
C CYS A 68 -8.27 14.51 7.36
N GLN A 69 -9.02 15.62 7.38
CA GLN A 69 -10.02 15.92 6.35
C GLN A 69 -9.41 16.03 4.96
N GLU A 70 -8.20 16.59 4.85
CA GLU A 70 -7.49 16.75 3.58
C GLU A 70 -7.18 15.40 2.93
N THR A 71 -6.88 14.37 3.74
CA THR A 71 -6.65 13.01 3.24
C THR A 71 -7.95 12.33 2.84
N ILE A 72 -9.04 12.54 3.60
CA ILE A 72 -10.37 12.04 3.25
C ILE A 72 -10.81 12.61 1.90
N ASP A 73 -10.66 13.92 1.70
CA ASP A 73 -11.03 14.60 0.46
C ASP A 73 -10.16 14.16 -0.72
N ALA A 74 -8.86 13.90 -0.49
CA ALA A 74 -7.97 13.37 -1.51
C ALA A 74 -8.39 11.96 -1.95
N LEU A 75 -8.69 11.07 -0.99
CA LEU A 75 -9.14 9.71 -1.28
C LEU A 75 -10.53 9.69 -1.91
N ALA A 76 -11.44 10.56 -1.50
CA ALA A 76 -12.77 10.69 -2.10
C ALA A 76 -12.70 11.09 -3.58
N LYS A 77 -11.74 11.94 -3.98
CA LYS A 77 -11.50 12.28 -5.39
C LYS A 77 -11.00 11.09 -6.22
N GLU A 78 -10.34 10.13 -5.58
CA GLU A 78 -9.95 8.85 -6.20
C GLU A 78 -11.07 7.79 -6.15
N GLY A 79 -12.26 8.16 -5.65
CA GLY A 79 -13.39 7.25 -5.49
C GLY A 79 -13.30 6.37 -4.25
N ILE A 80 -12.32 6.57 -3.38
CA ILE A 80 -12.09 5.75 -2.19
C ILE A 80 -12.81 6.39 -0.99
N THR A 81 -13.95 5.83 -0.61
CA THR A 81 -14.77 6.31 0.52
C THR A 81 -14.81 5.33 1.70
N THR A 82 -14.55 4.04 1.44
CA THR A 82 -14.48 2.98 2.45
C THR A 82 -13.12 2.26 2.39
N LEU A 83 -12.70 1.72 3.53
CA LEU A 83 -11.46 0.97 3.64
C LEU A 83 -11.66 -0.53 3.37
N PHE A 84 -10.66 -1.15 2.74
CA PHE A 84 -10.55 -2.60 2.60
C PHE A 84 -10.33 -3.28 3.97
N PRO A 85 -10.64 -4.58 4.11
CA PRO A 85 -10.57 -5.25 5.41
C PRO A 85 -9.17 -5.24 6.02
N ILE A 86 -8.16 -5.45 5.18
CA ILE A 86 -6.78 -5.43 5.64
C ILE A 86 -6.42 -4.03 6.17
N GLN A 87 -6.92 -2.96 5.53
CA GLN A 87 -6.67 -1.59 5.98
C GLN A 87 -7.33 -1.33 7.33
N VAL A 88 -8.60 -1.72 7.50
CA VAL A 88 -9.33 -1.61 8.78
C VAL A 88 -8.59 -2.34 9.90
N GLN A 89 -8.16 -3.57 9.65
CA GLN A 89 -7.49 -4.40 10.64
C GLN A 89 -6.08 -3.88 11.00
N THR A 90 -5.37 -3.24 10.08
CA THR A 90 -3.98 -2.79 10.31
C THR A 90 -3.88 -1.34 10.75
N PHE A 91 -4.88 -0.49 10.49
CA PHE A 91 -4.78 0.97 10.63
C PHE A 91 -4.26 1.39 12.01
N ASN A 92 -4.98 1.03 13.08
CA ASN A 92 -4.64 1.48 14.44
C ASN A 92 -3.28 0.94 14.90
N HIS A 93 -2.96 -0.32 14.56
CA HIS A 93 -1.67 -0.92 14.89
C HIS A 93 -0.50 -0.15 14.26
N VAL A 94 -0.60 0.18 12.97
CA VAL A 94 0.45 0.93 12.27
C VAL A 94 0.49 2.39 12.76
N PHE A 95 -0.66 3.02 13.00
CA PHE A 95 -0.75 4.39 13.51
C PHE A 95 -0.09 4.53 14.90
N GLU A 96 -0.30 3.55 15.79
CA GLU A 96 0.36 3.46 17.10
C GLU A 96 1.87 3.17 16.98
N GLY A 97 2.35 2.72 15.82
CA GLY A 97 3.76 2.36 15.59
C GLY A 97 4.11 0.96 16.07
N LYS A 98 3.13 0.04 16.09
CA LYS A 98 3.36 -1.39 16.35
C LYS A 98 3.85 -2.09 15.08
N ASP A 99 4.64 -3.14 15.26
CA ASP A 99 5.07 -3.99 14.15
C ASP A 99 3.89 -4.84 13.65
N VAL A 100 3.69 -4.88 12.34
CA VAL A 100 2.55 -5.56 11.70
C VAL A 100 3.03 -6.44 10.55
N ILE A 101 2.57 -7.69 10.55
CA ILE A 101 2.69 -8.60 9.41
C ILE A 101 1.31 -8.75 8.78
N ALA A 102 1.14 -8.23 7.57
CA ALA A 102 -0.12 -8.25 6.85
C ALA A 102 -0.08 -9.25 5.69
N ARG A 103 -1.06 -10.17 5.64
CA ARG A 103 -1.25 -11.10 4.52
C ARG A 103 -2.58 -10.81 3.82
N ALA A 104 -2.52 -10.34 2.58
CA ALA A 104 -3.71 -10.13 1.76
C ALA A 104 -3.45 -10.47 0.29
N ARG A 105 -4.53 -10.70 -0.48
CA ARG A 105 -4.45 -10.97 -1.92
C ARG A 105 -3.99 -9.72 -2.69
N THR A 106 -3.52 -9.90 -3.92
CA THR A 106 -3.23 -8.76 -4.82
C THR A 106 -4.52 -7.98 -5.08
N GLY A 107 -4.40 -6.65 -5.24
CA GLY A 107 -5.57 -5.78 -5.40
C GLY A 107 -6.34 -5.47 -4.11
N SER A 108 -5.97 -6.03 -2.96
CA SER A 108 -6.67 -5.78 -1.67
C SER A 108 -6.27 -4.48 -0.96
N GLY A 109 -5.75 -3.48 -1.69
CA GLY A 109 -5.40 -2.17 -1.09
C GLY A 109 -4.23 -2.18 -0.09
N LYS A 110 -3.32 -3.17 -0.16
CA LYS A 110 -2.18 -3.30 0.77
C LYS A 110 -1.30 -2.06 0.85
N THR A 111 -1.12 -1.33 -0.26
CA THR A 111 -0.31 -0.11 -0.29
C THR A 111 -0.85 0.93 0.68
N LEU A 112 -2.15 1.26 0.55
CA LEU A 112 -2.84 2.16 1.48
C LEU A 112 -2.91 1.59 2.91
N ALA A 113 -2.93 0.27 3.09
CA ALA A 113 -2.98 -0.36 4.41
C ALA A 113 -1.79 -0.01 5.31
N PHE A 114 -0.60 0.20 4.71
CA PHE A 114 0.56 0.69 5.45
C PHE A 114 0.80 2.19 5.25
N SER A 115 0.58 2.74 4.06
CA SER A 115 0.96 4.13 3.78
C SER A 115 0.04 5.13 4.45
N LEU A 116 -1.27 4.88 4.48
CA LEU A 116 -2.26 5.78 5.06
C LEU A 116 -2.00 6.06 6.54
N PRO A 117 -1.93 5.06 7.44
CA PRO A 117 -1.67 5.32 8.86
C PRO A 117 -0.30 5.96 9.12
N VAL A 118 0.72 5.65 8.32
CA VAL A 118 2.05 6.26 8.44
C VAL A 118 2.03 7.74 8.06
N VAL A 119 1.35 8.08 6.96
CA VAL A 119 1.17 9.47 6.52
C VAL A 119 0.39 10.27 7.55
N GLU A 120 -0.71 9.72 8.06
CA GLU A 120 -1.52 10.39 9.07
C GLU A 120 -0.75 10.64 10.36
N LYS A 121 0.09 9.68 10.79
CA LYS A 121 0.98 9.87 11.93
C LYS A 121 1.95 11.02 11.70
N MET A 122 2.56 11.09 10.51
CA MET A 122 3.49 12.17 10.16
C MET A 122 2.79 13.54 10.13
N LYS A 123 1.57 13.62 9.58
CA LYS A 123 0.75 14.84 9.61
C LYS A 123 0.35 15.23 11.02
N ALA A 124 0.04 14.28 11.89
CA ALA A 124 -0.25 14.53 13.30
C ALA A 124 0.98 15.10 14.04
N SER A 125 2.19 14.57 13.80
CA SER A 125 3.44 15.13 14.34
C SER A 125 3.74 16.54 13.81
N LEU A 126 3.39 16.86 12.55
CA LEU A 126 3.48 18.23 12.05
C LEU A 126 2.50 19.18 12.75
N ARG A 127 1.23 18.79 12.90
CA ARG A 127 0.19 19.62 13.53
C ARG A 127 0.44 19.88 15.01
N SER A 128 1.05 18.92 15.70
CA SER A 128 1.44 19.06 17.12
C SER A 128 2.76 19.82 17.32
N GLY A 129 3.47 20.17 16.24
CA GLY A 129 4.77 20.85 16.30
C GLY A 129 5.94 19.94 16.66
N GLU A 130 5.74 18.63 16.81
CA GLU A 130 6.79 17.63 17.04
C GLU A 130 7.74 17.51 15.83
N ALA A 131 7.21 17.75 14.63
CA ALA A 131 7.95 17.74 13.38
C ALA A 131 7.87 19.10 12.68
N THR A 132 8.94 19.48 11.98
CA THR A 132 9.01 20.70 11.17
C THR A 132 9.27 20.39 9.70
N LEU A 133 8.83 21.29 8.82
CA LEU A 133 9.05 21.19 7.36
C LEU A 133 10.43 21.75 6.93
N ALA A 134 11.41 21.75 7.82
CA ALA A 134 12.75 22.29 7.53
C ALA A 134 13.46 21.48 6.43
N ARG A 135 14.23 22.19 5.57
CA ARG A 135 15.14 21.56 4.61
C ARG A 135 16.33 20.90 5.33
N GLY A 136 16.90 19.87 4.70
CA GLY A 136 18.04 19.12 5.26
C GLY A 136 17.67 18.08 6.33
N ARG A 137 16.38 17.81 6.53
CA ARG A 137 15.90 16.78 7.46
C ARG A 137 16.16 15.37 6.94
N LEU A 138 16.41 14.44 7.87
CA LEU A 138 16.51 13.02 7.56
C LEU A 138 15.15 12.44 7.14
N PRO A 139 15.13 11.41 6.26
CA PRO A 139 13.91 10.70 5.92
C PRO A 139 13.33 10.03 7.16
N LYS A 140 12.01 10.15 7.36
CA LYS A 140 11.29 9.57 8.50
C LYS A 140 10.77 8.17 8.23
N VAL A 141 10.56 7.83 6.96
CA VAL A 141 9.94 6.59 6.50
C VAL A 141 10.73 6.09 5.30
N ILE A 142 11.00 4.79 5.27
CA ILE A 142 11.61 4.10 4.12
C ILE A 142 10.66 2.99 3.69
N CYS A 143 10.25 3.01 2.43
CA CYS A 143 9.49 1.93 1.82
C CYS A 143 10.39 1.17 0.84
N LEU A 144 10.47 -0.15 0.99
CA LEU A 144 11.26 -1.02 0.13
C LEU A 144 10.35 -1.77 -0.83
N ALA A 145 10.73 -1.81 -2.10
CA ALA A 145 10.02 -2.54 -3.14
C ALA A 145 11.01 -3.36 -3.99
N PRO A 146 10.62 -4.56 -4.46
CA PRO A 146 11.51 -5.46 -5.20
C PRO A 146 11.81 -4.99 -6.63
N THR A 147 10.97 -4.14 -7.23
CA THR A 147 11.13 -3.68 -8.62
C THR A 147 10.90 -2.17 -8.74
N ARG A 148 11.44 -1.60 -9.82
CA ARG A 148 11.34 -0.15 -10.12
C ARG A 148 9.90 0.26 -10.33
N GLU A 149 9.15 -0.57 -11.04
CA GLU A 149 7.75 -0.35 -11.42
C GLU A 149 6.88 -0.33 -10.16
N LEU A 150 7.11 -1.27 -9.24
CA LEU A 150 6.37 -1.32 -7.98
C LEU A 150 6.75 -0.15 -7.06
N ALA A 151 8.02 0.25 -7.00
CA ALA A 151 8.44 1.43 -6.24
C ALA A 151 7.74 2.71 -6.74
N LYS A 152 7.63 2.88 -8.07
CA LYS A 152 6.91 4.00 -8.68
C LYS A 152 5.42 3.97 -8.36
N GLN A 153 4.78 2.80 -8.47
CA GLN A 153 3.36 2.66 -8.14
C GLN A 153 3.08 3.03 -6.68
N ILE A 154 3.94 2.60 -5.76
CA ILE A 154 3.83 2.95 -4.34
C ILE A 154 4.01 4.47 -4.15
N ALA A 155 5.02 5.07 -4.78
CA ALA A 155 5.28 6.50 -4.67
C ALA A 155 4.07 7.35 -5.13
N VAL A 156 3.44 7.00 -6.26
CA VAL A 156 2.25 7.69 -6.76
C VAL A 156 1.10 7.65 -5.75
N VAL A 157 0.85 6.48 -5.13
CA VAL A 157 -0.20 6.34 -4.11
C VAL A 157 0.13 7.15 -2.85
N ILE A 158 1.40 7.22 -2.45
CA ILE A 158 1.79 8.03 -1.30
C ILE A 158 1.65 9.53 -1.63
N ASP A 159 2.06 9.95 -2.82
CA ASP A 159 2.04 11.35 -3.25
C ASP A 159 0.63 11.94 -3.31
N SER A 160 -0.41 11.12 -3.53
CA SER A 160 -1.79 11.60 -3.51
C SER A 160 -2.29 11.97 -2.11
N ILE A 161 -1.74 11.35 -1.05
CA ILE A 161 -2.17 11.56 0.34
C ILE A 161 -1.16 12.31 1.21
N ILE A 162 0.11 12.43 0.82
CA ILE A 162 1.18 12.86 1.74
C ILE A 162 1.26 14.37 2.00
N LYS A 163 0.62 15.22 1.18
CA LYS A 163 0.72 16.68 1.32
C LYS A 163 0.35 17.16 2.75
N PRO A 164 1.12 18.08 3.34
CA PRO A 164 2.17 18.92 2.74
C PRO A 164 3.59 18.30 2.76
N LEU A 165 3.74 17.05 3.17
CA LEU A 165 5.02 16.35 3.12
C LEU A 165 5.36 15.95 1.67
N GLY A 166 6.57 15.45 1.45
CA GLY A 166 7.03 14.97 0.15
C GLY A 166 7.63 13.57 0.24
N THR A 167 7.52 12.82 -0.85
CA THR A 167 8.11 11.50 -1.06
C THR A 167 9.23 11.60 -2.10
N VAL A 168 10.23 10.73 -2.00
CA VAL A 168 11.26 10.57 -3.04
C VAL A 168 11.36 9.08 -3.34
N CYS A 169 11.36 8.73 -4.64
CA CYS A 169 11.50 7.36 -5.11
C CYS A 169 12.87 7.19 -5.78
N ILE A 170 13.69 6.28 -5.24
CA ILE A 170 15.06 6.02 -5.70
C ILE A 170 15.15 4.57 -6.15
N TYR A 171 15.78 4.32 -7.30
CA TYR A 171 15.99 2.97 -7.81
C TYR A 171 17.21 2.86 -8.73
N GLY A 172 17.74 1.64 -8.84
CA GLY A 172 18.87 1.32 -9.71
C GLY A 172 18.51 1.30 -11.20
N GLY A 173 19.54 1.27 -12.06
CA GLY A 173 19.38 1.20 -13.51
C GLY A 173 19.05 2.53 -14.20
N THR A 174 19.15 3.65 -13.49
CA THR A 174 19.10 5.02 -14.03
C THR A 174 20.27 5.84 -13.47
N PRO A 175 20.74 6.87 -14.21
CA PRO A 175 21.79 7.75 -13.71
C PRO A 175 21.46 8.28 -12.32
N TYR A 176 22.47 8.31 -11.44
CA TYR A 176 22.31 8.79 -10.07
C TYR A 176 22.19 10.31 -9.99
N GLY A 177 22.84 11.04 -10.90
CA GLY A 177 22.86 12.51 -10.92
C GLY A 177 21.49 13.17 -10.81
N PRO A 178 20.51 12.83 -11.68
CA PRO A 178 19.15 13.36 -11.58
C PRO A 178 18.43 12.98 -10.29
N GLN A 179 18.70 11.78 -9.74
CA GLN A 179 18.06 11.30 -8.52
C GLN A 179 18.56 12.05 -7.27
N ARG A 180 19.83 12.48 -7.29
CA ARG A 180 20.42 13.29 -6.21
C ARG A 180 19.77 14.66 -6.06
N ALA A 181 19.16 15.20 -7.11
CA ALA A 181 18.48 16.50 -7.05
C ALA A 181 17.21 16.51 -6.18
N TYR A 182 16.67 15.33 -5.83
CA TYR A 182 15.50 15.20 -4.96
C TYR A 182 15.86 15.13 -3.47
N LEU A 183 17.15 15.03 -3.12
CA LEU A 183 17.66 14.95 -1.74
C LEU A 183 18.10 16.33 -1.25
#